data_AF-A0A661F0Y5-F1
#
_entry.id   AF-A0A661F0Y5-F1
#
_cell.length_a   1.000
_cell.length_b   1.000
_cell.length_c   1.000
_cell.angle_alpha   90.00
_cell.angle_beta   90.00
_cell.angle_gamma   90.00
#
_symmetry.space_group_name_H-M   'P 1'
#
loop_
_entity.id
_entity.type
_entity.pdbx_description
1 polymer ?
#
loop_
_entity_poly.entity_id
_entity_poly.type
_entity_poly.pdbx_seq_one_letter_code
_entity_poly.pdbx_strand_id
1 'polypeptide(L)' 'MENNKQSHLAVEMVEIDSERAGQRLDNFLITKLKGVPKSRIYKMFRKGEV' A
#
# COMPACT_ATOMS: atom_id res chain seq x y z
N MET A 1 -5.35 -32.37 -12.35
CA MET A 1 -5.70 -31.91 -10.99
C MET A 1 -5.32 -30.44 -10.93
N GLU A 2 -6.31 -29.56 -11.07
CA GLU A 2 -6.14 -28.12 -11.20
C GLU A 2 -5.78 -27.51 -9.85
N ASN A 3 -4.57 -26.97 -9.71
CA ASN A 3 -4.19 -26.18 -8.54
C ASN A 3 -4.70 -24.75 -8.74
N ASN A 4 -5.97 -24.53 -8.40
CA ASN A 4 -6.55 -23.21 -8.25
C ASN A 4 -5.93 -22.53 -7.02
N LYS A 5 -4.76 -21.88 -7.21
CA LYS A 5 -4.24 -20.91 -6.24
C LYS A 5 -5.10 -19.66 -6.35
N GLN A 6 -6.22 -19.68 -5.63
CA GLN A 6 -6.99 -18.48 -5.33
C GLN A 6 -6.09 -17.62 -4.42
N SER A 7 -5.27 -16.77 -5.03
CA SER A 7 -4.46 -15.80 -4.29
C SER A 7 -5.42 -14.80 -3.67
N HIS A 8 -5.83 -15.04 -2.43
CA HIS A 8 -6.48 -14.03 -1.62
C HIS A 8 -5.59 -12.79 -1.63
N LEU A 9 -6.19 -11.63 -1.91
CA LEU A 9 -5.54 -10.34 -1.78
C LEU A 9 -5.02 -10.24 -0.34
N ALA A 10 -3.71 -10.40 -0.16
CA ALA A 10 -3.09 -10.33 1.15
C ALA A 10 -3.08 -8.86 1.59
N VAL A 11 -3.78 -8.57 2.69
CA VAL A 11 -3.80 -7.25 3.32
C VAL A 11 -2.67 -7.19 4.33
N GLU A 12 -1.92 -6.07 4.35
CA GLU A 12 -0.93 -5.76 5.37
C GLU A 12 -1.47 -4.64 6.24
N MET A 13 -1.58 -4.88 7.55
CA MET A 13 -1.86 -3.82 8.53
C MET A 13 -0.54 -3.22 8.98
N VAL A 14 -0.43 -1.89 8.91
CA VAL A 14 0.80 -1.17 9.29
C VAL A 14 0.48 -0.15 10.37
N GLU A 15 1.16 -0.27 11.50
CA GLU A 15 1.06 0.69 12.59
C GLU A 15 1.90 1.93 12.28
N ILE A 16 1.33 3.11 12.53
CA ILE A 16 1.99 4.40 12.32
C ILE A 16 2.40 4.96 13.68
N ASP A 17 3.72 5.07 13.89
CA ASP A 17 4.30 5.68 15.09
C ASP A 17 4.04 7.20 15.16
N SER A 18 4.29 7.78 16.34
CA SER A 18 4.09 9.21 16.59
C SER A 18 4.99 10.13 15.76
N GLU A 19 6.17 9.67 15.33
CA GLU A 19 7.09 10.45 14.48
C GLU A 19 6.56 10.57 13.04
N ARG A 20 5.80 9.57 12.63
CA ARG A 20 5.16 9.45 11.32
C ARG A 20 3.73 9.95 11.30
N ALA A 21 3.15 10.23 12.47
CA ALA A 21 1.82 10.81 12.60
C ALA A 21 1.75 12.19 11.94
N GLY A 22 0.63 12.48 11.26
CA GLY A 22 0.42 13.75 10.56
C GLY A 22 1.13 13.86 9.20
N GLN A 23 1.96 12.89 8.81
CA GLN A 23 2.49 12.85 7.46
C GLN A 23 1.39 12.46 6.46
N ARG A 24 1.55 12.90 5.21
CA ARG A 24 0.67 12.44 4.14
C ARG A 24 0.94 10.96 3.85
N LEU A 25 -0.14 10.18 3.71
CA LEU A 25 -0.06 8.74 3.47
C LEU A 25 0.69 8.40 2.16
N ASP A 26 0.62 9.25 1.13
CA ASP A 26 1.37 9.04 -0.12
C ASP A 26 2.88 9.11 0.08
N ASN A 27 3.37 10.06 0.87
CA ASN A 27 4.79 10.16 1.23
C ASN A 27 5.24 8.91 1.99
N PHE A 28 4.44 8.45 2.95
CA PHE A 28 4.69 7.19 3.66
C PHE A 28 4.81 6.01 2.69
N LEU A 29 3.83 5.87 1.78
CA LEU A 29 3.79 4.79 0.80
C LEU A 29 4.94 4.86 -0.22
N ILE A 30 5.37 6.04 -0.65
CA ILE A 30 6.55 6.20 -1.53
C ILE A 30 7.81 5.64 -0.85
N THR A 31 7.93 5.88 0.46
CA THR A 31 9.10 5.47 1.24
C THR A 31 9.08 3.97 1.57
N LYS A 32 7.88 3.42 1.86
CA LYS A 32 7.66 1.99 2.14
C LYS A 32 7.70 1.14 0.87
N LEU A 33 7.06 1.57 -0.22
CA LEU A 33 6.95 0.86 -1.50
C LEU A 33 8.00 1.36 -2.50
N LYS A 34 9.28 1.21 -2.16
CA LYS A 34 10.38 1.66 -3.00
C LYS A 34 10.31 1.02 -4.39
N GLY A 35 10.48 1.84 -5.43
CA GLY A 35 10.42 1.40 -6.83
C GLY A 35 9.02 1.39 -7.45
N VAL A 36 7.96 1.63 -6.67
CA VAL A 36 6.61 1.80 -7.21
C VAL A 36 6.47 3.22 -7.80
N PRO A 37 5.98 3.37 -9.05
CA PRO A 37 5.75 4.69 -9.63
C PRO A 37 4.75 5.52 -8.81
N LYS A 38 5.03 6.82 -8.64
CA LYS A 38 4.14 7.75 -7.92
C LYS A 38 2.70 7.73 -8.45
N SER A 39 2.53 7.58 -9.75
CA SER A 39 1.20 7.51 -10.38
C SER A 39 0.40 6.27 -9.94
N ARG A 40 1.07 5.15 -9.64
CA ARG A 40 0.42 3.95 -9.12
C ARG A 40 0.00 4.14 -7.67
N ILE A 41 0.87 4.70 -6.82
CA ILE A 41 0.53 5.03 -5.43
C ILE A 41 -0.66 5.97 -5.38
N TYR A 42 -0.67 7.01 -6.23
CA TYR A 42 -1.78 7.94 -6.33
C TYR A 42 -3.10 7.26 -6.78
N LYS A 43 -3.04 6.34 -7.75
CA LYS A 43 -4.22 5.56 -8.18
C LYS A 43 -4.76 4.68 -7.05
N MET A 44 -3.89 3.99 -6.31
CA MET A 44 -4.28 3.12 -5.20
C MET A 44 -5.01 3.93 -4.11
N PHE A 45 -4.47 5.11 -3.76
CA PHE A 45 -5.10 6.03 -2.83
C PHE A 45 -6.47 6.52 -3.33
N ARG A 46 -6.56 6.96 -4.58
CA ARG A 46 -7.82 7.47 -5.16
C ARG A 46 -8.90 6.40 -5.34
N LYS A 47 -8.52 5.12 -5.42
CA LYS A 47 -9.44 3.99 -5.53
C LYS A 47 -9.83 3.40 -4.18
N GLY A 48 -9.20 3.82 -3.08
CA GLY A 48 -9.42 3.22 -1.77
C GLY A 48 -8.84 1.82 -1.64
N GLU A 49 -7.78 1.50 -2.39
CA GLU A 49 -7.02 0.25 -2.22
C GLU A 49 -6.10 0.29 -0.99
N VAL A 50 -5.89 1.48 -0.42
CA VAL A 50 -5.12 1.79 0.80
C VAL A 50 -5.93 2.67 1.73
#